data_AF-A0A2I2MBI7-F1
#
_entry.id   AF-A0A2I2MBI7-F1
#
_cell.length_a   1.000
_cell.length_b   1.000
_cell.length_c   1.000
_cell.angle_alpha   90.00
_cell.angle_beta   90.00
_cell.angle_gamma   90.00
#
_symmetry.space_group_name_H-M   'P 1'
#
loop_
_entity.id
_entity.type
_entity.pdbx_description
1 polymer ?
#
loop_
_entity_poly.entity_id
_entity_poly.type
_entity_poly.pdbx_seq_one_letter_code
_entity_poly.pdbx_strand_id
1 'polypeptide(L)'
;MTKEQRKQAHEILGKFQDAEAVYINPKGEFFIEKYLGDNSLKAGEKLEVVKRKVVSPTQKQAEKEAEEKAQKEAEQQALEDAQTEAEEKAQKEAEQQALEDAQTEAEEKALKEADNKDSTKAN
;
A
#
# COMPACT_ATOMS: atom_id res chain seq x y z
N MET A 1 32.38 9.88 -20.15
CA MET A 1 32.06 9.49 -18.77
C MET A 1 31.95 7.98 -18.65
N THR A 2 32.57 7.39 -17.62
CA THR A 2 32.35 5.97 -17.29
C THR A 2 31.06 5.77 -16.47
N LYS A 3 30.53 4.54 -16.42
CA LYS A 3 29.36 4.22 -15.57
C LYS A 3 29.63 4.51 -14.09
N GLU A 4 30.86 4.28 -13.64
CA GLU A 4 31.29 4.49 -12.26
C GLU A 4 31.35 5.99 -11.91
N GLN A 5 31.90 6.81 -12.80
CA GLN A 5 31.89 8.28 -12.66
C GLN A 5 30.46 8.82 -12.61
N ARG A 6 29.55 8.29 -13.44
CA ARG A 6 28.14 8.69 -13.40
C ARG A 6 27.46 8.33 -12.07
N LYS A 7 27.79 7.17 -11.50
CA LYS A 7 27.28 6.74 -10.18
C LYS A 7 27.80 7.68 -9.08
N GLN A 8 29.09 7.98 -9.06
CA GLN A 8 29.70 8.90 -8.10
C GLN A 8 29.11 10.31 -8.22
N ALA A 9 28.89 10.82 -9.44
CA ALA A 9 28.22 12.11 -9.64
C ALA A 9 26.80 12.14 -9.05
N HIS A 10 26.02 11.08 -9.21
CA HIS A 10 24.70 10.96 -8.59
C HIS A 10 24.77 10.92 -7.06
N GLU A 11 25.78 10.27 -6.48
CA GLU A 11 25.99 10.26 -5.03
C GLU A 11 26.36 11.66 -4.50
N ILE A 12 27.24 12.39 -5.20
CA ILE A 12 27.60 13.78 -4.89
C ILE A 12 26.36 14.67 -4.96
N LEU A 13 25.56 14.54 -6.03
CA LEU A 13 24.26 15.24 -6.13
C LEU A 13 23.31 14.88 -4.99
N GLY A 14 23.36 13.67 -4.42
CA GLY A 14 22.55 13.30 -3.25
C GLY A 14 23.01 14.01 -1.97
N LYS A 15 24.31 14.21 -1.79
CA LYS A 15 24.91 14.86 -0.62
C LYS A 15 24.72 16.38 -0.63
N PHE A 16 24.80 17.01 -1.81
CA PHE A 16 24.65 18.45 -1.97
C PHE A 16 23.24 18.79 -2.45
N GLN A 17 22.27 18.86 -1.53
CA GLN A 17 20.86 19.12 -1.86
C GLN A 17 20.64 20.41 -2.64
N ASP A 18 21.52 21.40 -2.52
CA ASP A 18 21.42 22.68 -3.22
C ASP A 18 22.06 22.67 -4.62
N ALA A 19 22.78 21.60 -4.99
CA ALA A 19 23.42 21.49 -6.30
C ALA A 19 22.48 20.87 -7.35
N GLU A 20 22.23 21.61 -8.43
CA GLU A 20 21.42 21.13 -9.56
C GLU A 20 22.22 20.29 -10.55
N ALA A 21 23.54 20.49 -10.60
CA ALA A 21 24.44 19.79 -11.50
C ALA A 21 25.81 19.53 -10.87
N VAL A 22 26.41 18.41 -11.27
CA VAL A 22 27.81 18.07 -11.03
C VAL A 22 28.53 18.00 -12.38
N TYR A 23 29.62 18.73 -12.49
CA TYR A 23 30.51 18.79 -13.63
C TYR A 23 31.72 17.89 -13.39
N ILE A 24 32.19 17.20 -14.43
CA ILE A 24 33.35 16.34 -14.41
C ILE A 24 34.36 16.85 -15.42
N ASN A 25 35.59 17.08 -14.98
CA ASN A 25 36.67 17.48 -15.87
C ASN A 25 37.36 16.27 -16.53
N PRO A 26 38.21 16.47 -17.55
CA PRO A 26 38.94 15.37 -18.19
C PRO A 26 39.85 14.56 -17.25
N LYS A 27 40.23 15.12 -16.09
CA LYS A 27 41.00 14.41 -15.05
C LYS A 27 40.14 13.53 -14.15
N GLY A 28 38.81 13.58 -14.29
CA GLY A 28 37.85 12.83 -13.48
C GLY A 28 37.50 13.48 -12.14
N GLU A 29 37.82 14.77 -11.95
CA GLU A 29 37.46 15.52 -10.75
C GLU A 29 36.03 16.08 -10.87
N PHE A 30 35.29 16.08 -9.76
CA PHE A 30 33.89 16.46 -9.70
C PHE A 30 33.70 17.84 -9.06
N PHE A 31 32.84 18.67 -9.66
CA PHE A 31 32.58 20.03 -9.20
C PHE A 31 31.10 20.36 -9.28
N ILE A 32 30.63 21.23 -8.40
CA ILE A 32 29.30 21.83 -8.52
C ILE A 32 29.43 23.25 -9.08
N GLU A 33 28.35 23.79 -9.64
CA GLU A 33 28.34 25.10 -10.31
C GLU A 33 28.97 26.24 -9.49
N LYS A 34 28.79 26.20 -8.16
CA LYS A 34 29.37 27.16 -7.21
C LYS A 34 30.91 27.23 -7.24
N TYR A 35 31.59 26.16 -7.64
CA TYR A 35 33.06 26.05 -7.64
C TYR A 35 33.63 25.88 -9.06
N LEU A 36 32.87 26.29 -10.09
CA LEU A 36 33.33 26.20 -11.47
C LEU A 36 34.48 27.18 -11.76
N GLY A 37 34.46 28.36 -11.13
CA GLY A 37 35.46 29.41 -11.32
C GLY A 37 36.84 29.11 -10.71
N ASP A 38 36.91 28.23 -9.70
CA ASP A 38 38.16 27.88 -9.02
C ASP A 38 38.97 26.82 -9.79
N ASN A 39 38.41 26.25 -10.87
CA ASN A 39 39.08 25.25 -11.67
C ASN A 39 39.66 25.83 -12.95
N SER A 40 40.99 25.74 -13.06
CA SER A 40 41.73 26.09 -14.27
C SER A 40 41.42 25.09 -15.40
N LEU A 41 40.32 25.33 -16.12
CA LEU A 41 40.07 24.72 -17.42
C LEU A 41 41.06 25.31 -18.43
N LYS A 42 41.79 24.45 -19.14
CA LYS A 42 42.57 24.92 -20.29
C LYS A 42 41.62 25.21 -21.44
N ALA A 43 41.96 26.20 -22.26
CA ALA A 43 41.19 26.55 -23.45
C ALA A 43 40.99 25.30 -24.33
N GLY A 44 39.72 24.92 -24.56
CA GLY A 44 39.34 23.76 -25.36
C GLY A 44 38.94 22.50 -24.58
N GLU A 45 39.10 22.47 -23.25
CA GLU A 45 38.62 21.35 -22.43
C GLU A 45 37.09 21.39 -22.26
N LYS A 46 36.43 20.24 -22.44
CA LYS A 46 34.97 20.09 -22.25
C LYS A 46 34.69 19.44 -20.90
N LEU A 47 33.74 20.01 -20.17
CA LEU A 47 33.17 19.41 -18.98
C LEU A 47 32.03 18.47 -19.34
N GLU A 48 31.99 17.29 -18.73
CA GLU A 48 30.80 16.45 -18.74
C GLU A 48 29.89 16.85 -17.58
N VAL A 49 28.58 16.95 -17.82
CA VAL A 49 27.62 17.41 -16.81
C VAL A 49 26.61 16.31 -16.46
N VAL A 50 26.44 16.07 -15.16
CA VAL A 50 25.38 15.24 -14.61
C VAL A 50 24.41 16.17 -13.89
N LYS A 51 23.21 16.31 -14.44
CA LYS A 51 22.15 17.10 -13.80
C LYS A 51 21.36 16.21 -12.86
N ARG A 52 20.92 16.76 -11.73
CA ARG A 52 19.94 16.09 -10.89
C ARG A 52 18.66 15.93 -11.70
N LYS A 53 18.06 14.76 -11.65
CA LYS A 53 16.66 14.60 -12.04
C LYS A 53 15.84 15.31 -10.97
N VAL A 54 15.46 16.56 -11.24
CA VAL A 54 14.56 17.31 -10.36
C VAL A 54 13.22 16.60 -10.43
N VAL A 55 12.94 15.75 -9.44
CA VAL A 55 11.55 15.37 -9.16
C VAL A 55 10.93 16.64 -8.61
N SER A 56 10.03 17.26 -9.37
CA SER A 56 9.45 18.53 -8.95
C SER A 56 8.74 18.33 -7.60
N PRO A 57 8.69 19.35 -6.72
CA PRO A 57 7.88 19.27 -5.51
C PRO A 57 6.44 18.84 -5.81
N THR A 58 5.91 19.24 -6.97
CA THR A 58 4.61 18.80 -7.51
C THR A 58 4.53 17.29 -7.75
N GLN A 59 5.58 16.66 -8.28
CA GLN A 59 5.61 15.21 -8.46
C GLN A 59 5.69 14.45 -7.13
N LYS A 60 6.50 14.93 -6.18
CA LYS A 60 6.54 14.34 -4.83
C LYS A 60 5.21 14.47 -4.10
N GLN A 61 4.54 15.61 -4.26
CA GLN A 61 3.22 15.83 -3.69
C GLN A 61 2.18 14.90 -4.33
N ALA A 62 2.17 14.79 -5.66
CA ALA A 62 1.28 13.88 -6.36
C ALA A 62 1.48 12.40 -5.98
N GLU A 63 2.74 11.98 -5.77
CA GLU A 63 3.05 10.62 -5.29
C GLU A 63 2.50 10.38 -3.88
N LYS A 64 2.69 11.35 -2.98
CA LYS A 64 2.14 11.28 -1.63
C LYS A 64 0.60 11.27 -1.62
N GLU A 65 -0.05 12.12 -2.42
CA GLU A 65 -1.50 12.14 -2.55
C GLU A 65 -2.05 10.83 -3.11
N ALA A 66 -1.34 10.22 -4.08
CA ALA A 66 -1.71 8.91 -4.62
C ALA A 66 -1.57 7.80 -3.57
N GLU A 67 -0.50 7.82 -2.78
CA GLU A 67 -0.29 6.87 -1.68
C GLU A 67 -1.38 7.00 -0.60
N GLU A 68 -1.66 8.22 -0.14
CA GLU A 68 -2.71 8.48 0.85
C GLU A 68 -4.10 8.07 0.34
N LYS A 69 -4.38 8.28 -0.96
CA LYS A 69 -5.64 7.86 -1.56
C LYS A 69 -5.75 6.32 -1.61
N ALA A 70 -4.70 5.64 -2.09
CA ALA A 70 -4.68 4.19 -2.18
C ALA A 70 -4.84 3.53 -0.81
N GLN A 71 -4.20 4.10 0.23
CA GLN A 71 -4.35 3.61 1.60
C GLN A 71 -5.80 3.74 2.07
N LYS A 72 -6.42 4.91 1.90
CA LYS A 72 -7.82 5.15 2.31
C LYS A 72 -8.82 4.26 1.56
N GLU A 73 -8.57 4.00 0.27
CA GLU A 73 -9.41 3.09 -0.52
C GLU A 73 -9.26 1.65 -0.01
N ALA A 74 -8.05 1.19 0.26
CA ALA A 74 -7.81 -0.14 0.81
C ALA A 74 -8.41 -0.33 2.22
N GLU A 75 -8.30 0.67 3.10
CA GLU A 75 -8.90 0.62 4.43
C GLU A 75 -10.43 0.57 4.39
N GLN A 76 -11.06 1.37 3.52
CA GLN A 76 -12.52 1.35 3.35
C GLN A 76 -13.00 0.00 2.82
N GLN A 77 -12.31 -0.54 1.81
CA GLN A 77 -12.68 -1.83 1.26
C GLN A 77 -12.53 -2.96 2.28
N ALA A 78 -11.45 -2.97 3.06
CA ALA A 78 -11.26 -3.97 4.11
C ALA A 78 -12.35 -3.90 5.21
N LEU A 79 -12.81 -2.69 5.55
CA LEU A 79 -13.91 -2.52 6.50
C LEU A 79 -15.24 -3.02 5.93
N GLU A 80 -15.53 -2.73 4.66
CA GLU A 80 -16.77 -3.15 4.00
C GLU A 80 -16.84 -4.68 3.83
N ASP A 81 -15.72 -5.28 3.43
CA ASP A 81 -15.58 -6.74 3.33
C ASP A 81 -15.78 -7.41 4.70
N ALA A 82 -15.15 -6.88 5.75
CA ALA A 82 -15.28 -7.42 7.10
C ALA A 82 -16.71 -7.29 7.67
N GLN A 83 -17.40 -6.19 7.37
CA GLN A 83 -18.80 -6.01 7.78
C GLN A 83 -19.72 -6.99 7.07
N THR A 84 -19.53 -7.17 5.76
CA THR A 84 -20.33 -8.09 4.96
C THR A 84 -20.12 -9.53 5.41
N GLU A 85 -18.88 -9.96 5.62
CA GLU A 85 -18.59 -11.31 6.10
C GLU A 85 -19.19 -11.56 7.49
N ALA A 86 -19.13 -10.58 8.40
CA ALA A 86 -19.73 -10.68 9.72
C ALA A 86 -21.27 -10.78 9.66
N GLU A 87 -21.91 -9.99 8.81
CA GLU A 87 -23.37 -10.00 8.62
C GLU A 87 -23.83 -11.33 8.01
N GLU A 88 -23.17 -11.80 6.95
CA GLU A 88 -23.49 -13.09 6.33
C GLU A 88 -23.33 -14.25 7.29
N LYS A 89 -22.28 -14.22 8.13
CA LYS A 89 -22.05 -15.26 9.13
C LYS A 89 -23.15 -15.24 10.20
N ALA A 90 -23.46 -14.06 10.75
CA ALA A 90 -24.51 -13.91 11.76
C ALA A 90 -25.88 -14.34 11.23
N GLN A 91 -26.19 -14.01 9.98
CA GLN A 91 -27.44 -14.44 9.34
C GLN A 91 -27.50 -15.97 9.22
N LYS A 92 -26.45 -16.61 8.71
CA LYS A 92 -26.40 -18.08 8.58
C LYS A 92 -26.52 -18.79 9.94
N GLU A 93 -25.86 -18.26 10.97
CA GLU A 93 -25.95 -18.81 12.32
C GLU A 93 -27.37 -18.67 12.88
N ALA A 94 -28.02 -17.50 12.69
CA ALA A 94 -29.40 -17.28 13.13
C ALA A 94 -30.42 -18.17 12.39
N GLU A 95 -30.24 -18.36 11.08
CA GLU A 95 -31.09 -19.26 10.29
C GLU A 95 -30.95 -20.72 10.71
N GLN A 96 -29.72 -21.19 10.96
CA GLN A 96 -29.49 -22.56 11.46
C GLN A 96 -30.13 -22.76 12.83
N GLN A 97 -29.92 -21.84 13.77
CA GLN A 97 -30.50 -21.90 15.09
C GLN A 97 -32.03 -21.95 15.04
N ALA A 98 -32.65 -21.10 14.21
CA ALA A 98 -34.11 -21.07 14.07
C ALA A 98 -34.67 -22.38 13.51
N LEU A 99 -33.95 -23.03 12.59
CA LEU A 99 -34.33 -24.34 12.05
C LEU A 99 -34.21 -25.45 13.10
N GLU A 100 -33.12 -25.47 13.87
CA GLU A 100 -32.93 -26.44 14.96
C GLU A 100 -33.99 -26.30 16.06
N ASP A 101 -34.29 -25.06 16.46
CA ASP A 101 -35.33 -24.77 17.45
C ASP A 101 -36.71 -25.23 16.95
N ALA A 102 -37.04 -24.95 15.68
CA ALA A 102 -38.31 -25.36 15.08
C ALA A 102 -38.46 -26.89 14.96
N GLN A 103 -37.37 -27.59 14.61
CA GLN A 103 -37.36 -29.06 14.56
C GLN A 103 -37.56 -29.66 15.96
N THR A 104 -36.83 -29.15 16.95
CA THR A 104 -36.94 -29.60 18.34
C THR A 104 -38.35 -29.40 18.88
N GLU A 105 -38.95 -28.23 18.65
CA GLU A 105 -40.32 -27.95 19.11
C GLU A 105 -41.35 -28.88 18.43
N ALA A 106 -41.18 -29.16 17.14
CA ALA A 106 -42.06 -30.07 16.40
C ALA A 106 -41.95 -31.52 16.91
N GLU A 107 -40.74 -32.00 17.17
CA GLU A 107 -40.50 -33.33 17.75
C GLU A 107 -41.08 -33.46 19.16
N GLU A 108 -40.87 -32.47 20.03
CA GLU A 108 -41.45 -32.45 21.37
C GLU A 108 -42.98 -32.48 21.34
N LYS A 109 -43.61 -31.74 20.42
CA LYS A 109 -45.07 -31.75 20.25
C LYS A 109 -45.56 -33.12 19.79
N ALA A 110 -44.89 -33.73 18.80
CA ALA A 110 -45.25 -35.05 18.29
C ALA A 110 -45.14 -36.14 19.36
N LEU A 111 -44.10 -36.10 20.20
CA LEU A 111 -43.92 -37.03 21.31
C LEU A 111 -45.02 -36.88 22.38
N LYS A 112 -45.34 -35.63 22.77
CA LYS A 112 -46.43 -35.35 23.73
C LYS A 112 -47.80 -35.80 23.21
N GLU A 113 -48.07 -35.69 21.91
CA GLU A 113 -49.29 -36.21 21.30
C GLU A 113 -49.35 -37.73 21.25
N ALA A 114 -48.22 -38.40 20.96
CA ALA A 114 -48.15 -39.86 20.94
C ALA A 114 -48.39 -40.47 22.33
N ASP A 115 -47.75 -39.92 23.37
CA ASP A 115 -47.90 -40.38 24.76
C ASP A 115 -49.35 -40.25 25.27
N ASN A 116 -50.03 -39.14 24.95
CA ASN A 116 -51.45 -38.95 25.28
C ASN A 116 -52.37 -39.94 24.55
N LYS A 117 -52.05 -40.35 23.32
CA LYS A 117 -52.84 -41.33 22.56
C LYS A 117 -52.65 -42.76 23.08
N ASP A 118 -51.48 -43.11 23.59
CA ASP A 118 -51.24 -44.44 24.19
C ASP A 118 -51.91 -44.56 25.57
N SER A 119 -51.86 -43.51 26.41
CA SER A 119 -52.49 -43.58 27.75
C SER A 119 -54.04 -43.64 27.71
N THR A 120 -54.66 -43.08 26.68
CA THR A 120 -56.12 -43.12 26.48
C THR A 120 -56.63 -44.44 25.92
N LYS A 121 -55.75 -45.30 25.40
CA LYS A 121 -56.11 -46.63 24.87
C LYS A 121 -55.97 -47.76 25.89
N ALA A 122 -55.30 -47.50 27.02
CA ALA A 122 -54.98 -48.48 28.05
C ALA A 122 -55.93 -48.47 29.27
N ASN A 123 -57.04 -47.72 29.22
CA ASN A 123 -58.02 -47.56 30.30
C ASN A 123 -59.42 -48.00 29.87
#